data_AF-A0A434RPX4-F1
#
_entry.id   AF-A0A434RPX4-F1
#
_cell.length_a   1.000
_cell.length_b   1.000
_cell.length_c   1.000
_cell.angle_alpha   90.00
_cell.angle_beta   90.00
_cell.angle_gamma   90.00
#
_symmetry.space_group_name_H-M   'P 1'
#
loop_
_entity.id
_entity.type
_entity.pdbx_description
1 polymer ?
#
loop_
_entity_poly.entity_id
_entity_poly.type
_entity_poly.pdbx_seq_one_letter_code
_entity_poly.pdbx_strand_id
1 'polypeptide(L)'
;MNKTVEDLSNRWLKRKPDGLSPLESRVLKSTLERTTITRDTNKAVAFHQSYGDRVADTIARIGGSWSFILGFIAFLVLWTFGNVWLLSRNAFDPYPFI
;
A
#
# COMPACT_ATOMS: atom_id res chain seq x y z
N MET A 1 6.87 -34.51 19.32
CA MET A 1 7.65 -33.69 20.28
C MET A 1 6.92 -32.38 20.47
N ASN A 2 6.22 -32.22 21.59
CA ASN A 2 5.53 -30.97 21.93
C ASN A 2 6.61 -29.96 22.36
N LYS A 3 6.76 -28.88 21.61
CA LYS A 3 7.71 -27.81 21.95
C LYS A 3 7.11 -27.01 23.12
N THR A 4 7.90 -26.68 24.14
CA THR A 4 7.46 -25.91 25.31
C THR A 4 8.02 -24.49 25.26
N VAL A 5 7.46 -23.56 26.05
CA VAL A 5 7.94 -22.16 26.13
C VAL A 5 9.40 -22.13 26.59
N GLU A 6 9.76 -23.05 27.47
CA GLU A 6 11.10 -23.23 28.02
C GLU A 6 12.13 -23.56 26.92
N ASP A 7 11.81 -24.54 26.06
CA ASP A 7 12.68 -24.94 24.93
C ASP A 7 12.92 -23.77 23.96
N LEU A 8 11.86 -23.02 23.61
CA LEU A 8 11.98 -21.87 22.72
C LEU A 8 12.74 -20.71 23.36
N SER A 9 12.50 -20.42 24.63
CA SER A 9 13.19 -19.34 25.35
C SER A 9 14.69 -19.58 25.41
N ASN A 10 15.12 -20.81 25.71
CA ASN A 10 16.53 -21.15 25.80
C ASN A 10 17.18 -21.17 24.41
N ARG A 11 16.48 -21.67 23.39
CA ARG A 11 17.03 -21.77 22.04
C ARG A 11 17.13 -20.43 21.32
N TRP A 12 16.15 -19.52 21.48
CA TRP A 12 16.05 -18.29 20.70
C TRP A 12 16.57 -17.08 21.47
N LEU A 13 16.29 -17.02 22.78
CA LEU A 13 16.64 -15.88 23.62
C LEU A 13 17.80 -16.18 24.57
N LYS A 14 18.26 -17.45 24.65
CA LYS A 14 19.33 -17.91 25.57
C LYS A 14 19.11 -17.47 27.02
N ARG A 15 17.84 -17.35 27.43
CA ARG A 15 17.42 -16.91 28.76
C ARG A 15 16.49 -17.93 29.37
N LYS A 16 16.51 -18.03 30.70
CA LYS A 16 15.57 -18.83 31.47
C LYS A 16 14.16 -18.23 31.39
N PRO A 17 13.10 -19.04 31.45
CA PRO A 17 11.71 -18.57 31.39
C PRO A 17 11.38 -17.54 32.47
N ASP A 18 12.04 -17.59 33.63
CA ASP A 18 11.85 -16.67 34.76
C ASP A 18 12.41 -15.25 34.51
N GLY A 19 13.22 -15.08 33.47
CA GLY A 19 13.85 -13.80 33.10
C GLY A 19 13.23 -13.11 31.89
N LEU A 20 12.07 -13.59 31.42
CA LEU A 20 11.37 -13.04 30.26
C LEU A 20 10.42 -11.91 30.67
N SER A 21 10.38 -10.85 29.86
CA SER A 21 9.36 -9.83 29.94
C SER A 21 7.97 -10.43 29.65
N PRO A 22 6.88 -9.88 30.23
CA PRO A 22 5.51 -10.33 29.93
C PRO A 22 5.18 -10.34 28.42
N LEU A 23 5.80 -9.44 27.66
CA LEU A 23 5.65 -9.36 26.20
C LEU A 23 6.33 -10.55 25.49
N GLU A 24 7.55 -10.91 25.90
CA GLU A 24 8.33 -11.99 25.30
C GLU A 24 7.68 -13.35 25.56
N SER A 25 7.20 -13.57 26.79
CA SER A 25 6.45 -14.77 27.16
C SER A 25 5.16 -14.90 26.34
N ARG A 26 4.44 -13.79 26.11
CA ARG A 26 3.24 -13.77 25.26
C ARG A 26 3.55 -14.16 23.82
N VAL A 27 4.62 -13.63 23.22
CA VAL A 27 5.03 -13.95 21.83
C VAL A 27 5.41 -15.43 21.68
N LEU A 28 6.18 -15.98 22.63
CA LEU A 28 6.57 -17.39 22.63
C LEU A 28 5.35 -18.31 22.78
N LYS A 29 4.42 -17.96 23.67
CA LYS A 29 3.16 -18.72 23.87
C LYS A 29 2.32 -18.75 22.59
N SER A 30 2.10 -17.62 21.95
CA SER A 30 1.36 -17.57 20.68
C SER A 30 2.07 -18.26 19.51
N THR A 31 3.41 -18.34 19.54
CA THR A 31 4.19 -19.12 18.56
C THR A 31 3.95 -20.62 18.72
N LEU A 32 3.84 -21.10 19.96
CA LEU A 32 3.49 -22.49 20.27
C LEU A 32 2.05 -22.84 19.91
N GLU A 33 1.14 -21.91 20.13
CA GLU A 33 -0.28 -22.04 19.77
C GLU A 33 -0.49 -21.94 18.25
N ARG A 34 0.57 -21.77 17.43
CA ARG A 34 0.51 -21.51 15.97
C ARG A 34 -0.53 -20.45 15.61
N THR A 35 -0.81 -19.53 16.53
CA THR A 35 -1.83 -18.51 16.35
C THR A 35 -1.12 -17.29 15.83
N THR A 36 -1.42 -16.92 14.58
CA THR A 36 -0.82 -15.77 13.91
C THR A 36 -1.00 -14.51 14.75
N ILE A 37 0.09 -14.02 15.37
CA ILE A 37 0.15 -12.72 16.06
C ILE A 37 0.28 -11.56 15.06
N THR A 38 0.11 -11.80 13.76
CA THR A 38 -0.02 -10.71 12.82
C THR A 38 -1.38 -10.07 13.09
N ARG A 39 -1.39 -9.04 13.94
CA ARG A 39 -2.48 -8.08 13.98
C ARG A 39 -2.50 -7.45 12.60
N ASP A 40 -3.36 -7.98 11.75
CA ASP A 40 -3.57 -7.52 10.38
C ASP A 40 -3.93 -6.04 10.43
N THR A 41 -2.92 -5.20 10.26
CA THR A 41 -3.05 -3.74 10.37
C THR A 41 -3.92 -3.22 9.23
N ASN A 42 -4.01 -4.00 8.14
CA ASN A 42 -4.89 -3.74 7.00
C ASN A 42 -6.37 -3.80 7.39
N LYS A 43 -6.76 -4.68 8.33
CA LYS A 43 -8.16 -4.74 8.82
C LYS A 43 -8.55 -3.55 9.69
N ALA A 44 -7.60 -2.95 10.42
CA ALA A 44 -7.85 -1.74 11.20
C ALA A 44 -8.02 -0.50 10.30
N VAL A 45 -7.31 -0.45 9.17
CA VAL A 45 -7.44 0.60 8.15
C VAL A 45 -8.73 0.44 7.34
N ALA A 46 -9.14 -0.79 7.03
CA ALA A 46 -10.38 -1.07 6.29
C ALA A 46 -11.65 -0.55 7.02
N PHE A 47 -11.62 -0.46 8.35
CA PHE A 47 -12.74 0.05 9.14
C PHE A 47 -12.87 1.58 9.11
N HIS A 48 -11.88 2.28 8.55
CA HIS A 48 -11.86 3.74 8.37
C HIS A 48 -11.63 4.14 6.90
N GLN A 49 -11.93 3.26 5.95
CA GLN A 49 -11.83 3.60 4.54
C GLN A 49 -12.99 4.54 4.18
N SER A 50 -12.67 5.81 3.96
CA SER A 50 -13.65 6.81 3.51
C SER A 50 -14.10 6.51 2.08
N TYR A 51 -15.20 7.11 1.63
CA TYR A 51 -15.60 7.05 0.23
C TYR A 51 -14.50 7.55 -0.70
N GLY A 52 -13.71 8.53 -0.26
CA GLY A 52 -12.57 9.06 -1.01
C GLY A 52 -11.47 8.02 -1.20
N ASP A 53 -11.14 7.25 -0.17
CA ASP A 53 -10.09 6.24 -0.23
C ASP A 53 -10.45 5.10 -1.20
N ARG A 54 -11.74 4.72 -1.27
CA ARG A 54 -12.22 3.75 -2.27
C ARG A 54 -12.09 4.25 -3.70
N VAL A 55 -12.37 5.53 -3.93
CA VAL A 55 -12.22 6.15 -5.25
C VAL A 55 -10.73 6.28 -5.60
N ALA A 56 -9.89 6.69 -4.66
CA ALA A 56 -8.44 6.76 -4.84
C ALA A 56 -7.84 5.39 -5.18
N ASP A 57 -8.22 4.32 -4.49
CA ASP A 57 -7.79 2.95 -4.80
C ASP A 57 -8.25 2.48 -6.20
N THR A 58 -9.44 2.92 -6.62
CA THR A 58 -9.99 2.60 -7.93
C THR A 58 -9.23 3.35 -9.03
N ILE A 59 -8.96 4.65 -8.82
CA ILE A 59 -8.14 5.47 -9.72
C ILE A 59 -6.71 4.96 -9.76
N ALA A 60 -6.11 4.54 -8.63
CA ALA A 60 -4.77 3.97 -8.58
C ALA A 60 -4.70 2.63 -9.33
N ARG A 61 -5.77 1.82 -9.29
CA ARG A 61 -5.85 0.57 -10.05
C ARG A 61 -5.95 0.80 -11.55
N ILE A 62 -6.69 1.83 -11.97
CA ILE A 62 -6.87 2.17 -13.39
C ILE A 62 -5.66 2.95 -13.93
N GLY A 63 -5.17 3.91 -13.16
CA GLY A 63 -4.03 4.78 -13.45
C GLY A 63 -2.65 4.14 -13.20
N GLY A 64 -2.60 2.98 -12.53
CA GLY A 64 -1.36 2.21 -12.33
C GLY A 64 -0.90 1.44 -13.57
N SER A 65 -1.69 1.46 -14.66
CA SER A 65 -1.32 0.86 -15.93
C SER A 65 -0.44 1.80 -16.75
N TRP A 66 0.71 1.32 -17.20
CA TRP A 66 1.59 2.05 -18.12
C TRP A 66 0.89 2.45 -19.43
N SER A 67 -0.04 1.64 -19.93
CA SER A 67 -0.81 1.95 -21.14
C SER A 67 -1.74 3.15 -20.95
N PHE A 68 -2.29 3.35 -19.75
CA PHE A 68 -3.14 4.51 -19.45
C PHE A 68 -2.32 5.80 -19.45
N ILE A 69 -1.16 5.80 -18.80
CA ILE A 69 -0.24 6.95 -18.76
C ILE A 69 0.20 7.32 -20.18
N LEU A 70 0.66 6.35 -20.96
CA LEU A 70 1.10 6.58 -22.34
C LEU A 70 -0.04 7.08 -23.23
N GLY A 71 -1.25 6.55 -23.08
CA GLY A 71 -2.44 7.02 -23.80
C GLY A 71 -2.80 8.46 -23.44
N PHE A 72 -2.74 8.83 -22.16
CA PHE A 72 -3.03 10.19 -21.71
C PHE A 72 -1.98 11.19 -22.20
N ILE A 73 -0.69 10.82 -22.14
CA ILE A 73 0.39 11.63 -22.72
C ILE A 73 0.19 11.81 -24.23
N ALA A 74 -0.09 10.73 -24.96
CA ALA A 74 -0.34 10.80 -26.39
C ALA A 74 -1.54 11.69 -26.73
N PHE A 75 -2.62 11.61 -25.94
CA PHE A 75 -3.78 12.49 -26.07
C PHE A 75 -3.42 13.96 -25.86
N LEU A 76 -2.69 14.30 -24.78
CA LEU A 76 -2.24 15.68 -24.53
C LEU A 76 -1.32 16.21 -25.63
N VAL A 77 -0.43 15.36 -26.14
CA VAL A 77 0.47 15.70 -27.25
C VAL A 77 -0.35 15.98 -28.51
N LEU A 78 -1.29 15.11 -28.88
CA LEU A 78 -2.17 15.30 -30.02
C LEU A 78 -3.03 16.56 -29.87
N TRP A 79 -3.56 16.79 -28.66
CA TRP A 79 -4.34 17.99 -28.32
C TRP A 79 -3.51 19.26 -28.49
N THR A 80 -2.27 19.25 -28.00
CA THR A 80 -1.34 20.38 -28.13
C THR A 80 -1.00 20.63 -29.59
N PHE A 81 -0.66 19.59 -30.36
CA PHE A 81 -0.37 19.74 -31.80
C PHE A 81 -1.58 20.21 -32.60
N GLY A 82 -2.78 19.71 -32.29
CA GLY A 82 -4.02 20.17 -32.88
C GLY A 82 -4.26 21.66 -32.60
N ASN A 83 -4.07 22.08 -31.36
CA ASN A 83 -4.19 23.49 -30.98
C ASN A 83 -3.11 24.36 -31.63
N VAL A 84 -1.85 23.93 -31.68
CA VAL A 84 -0.76 24.68 -32.35
C VAL A 84 -1.00 24.81 -33.86
N TRP A 85 -1.50 23.77 -34.52
CA TRP A 85 -1.85 23.82 -35.94
C TRP A 85 -3.04 24.76 -36.20
N LEU A 86 -4.03 24.77 -35.28
CA LEU A 86 -5.16 25.69 -35.32
C LEU A 86 -4.77 27.14 -34.98
N LEU A 87 -3.77 27.33 -34.11
CA LEU A 87 -3.19 28.62 -33.72
C LEU A 87 -2.64 29.40 -34.92
N SER A 88 -2.23 28.71 -35.97
CA SER A 88 -1.78 29.30 -37.23
C SER A 88 -2.91 29.96 -38.05
N ARG A 89 -4.18 29.67 -37.74
CA ARG A 89 -5.34 30.17 -38.51
C ARG A 89 -6.36 30.99 -37.71
N ASN A 90 -6.58 30.72 -36.42
CA ASN A 90 -7.36 31.55 -35.50
C ASN A 90 -7.22 30.95 -34.09
N ALA A 91 -6.78 31.75 -33.12
CA ALA A 91 -6.53 31.30 -31.76
C ALA A 91 -7.84 30.96 -31.03
N PHE A 92 -8.16 29.67 -30.93
CA PHE A 92 -9.28 29.19 -30.11
C PHE A 92 -8.92 29.11 -28.62
N ASP A 93 -7.63 28.97 -28.27
CA ASP A 93 -7.11 28.98 -26.89
C ASP A 93 -5.66 29.55 -26.83
N PRO A 94 -5.48 30.86 -26.54
CA PRO A 94 -4.18 31.51 -26.43
C PRO A 94 -3.47 31.25 -25.09
N TYR A 95 -2.14 31.15 -25.13
CA TYR A 95 -1.30 31.00 -23.94
C TYR A 95 -1.50 32.13 -22.89
N PRO A 96 -1.52 31.87 -21.57
CA PRO A 96 -1.21 30.61 -20.87
C PRO A 96 -2.44 29.72 -20.76
N PHE A 97 -2.36 28.50 -21.29
CA PHE A 97 -3.47 27.55 -21.35
C PHE A 97 -4.09 27.33 -19.95
N ILE A 98 -5.20 28.02 -19.66
CA ILE A 98 -6.05 27.92 -18.46
C ILE A 98 -7.50 27.99 -18.89
#